data_AF-A0A7X5QA34-F1
#
_entry.id   AF-A0A7X5QA34-F1
#
_cell.length_a   1.000
_cell.length_b   1.000
_cell.length_c   1.000
_cell.angle_alpha   90.00
_cell.angle_beta   90.00
_cell.angle_gamma   90.00
#
_symmetry.space_group_name_H-M   'P 1'
#
loop_
_entity.id
_entity.type
_entity.pdbx_description
1 polymer ?
#
loop_
_entity_poly.entity_id
_entity_poly.type
_entity_poly.pdbx_seq_one_letter_code
_entity_poly.pdbx_strand_id
1 'polypeptide(L)'
;MPDNPLRKNKVNLSEYPYQKDIQYRLLMAELTVFEVEVISEILISSLKITISHLADLLEVDEAKLLPTLKELKKMKLYKLEGETIHVDKEMRKYYDSQIPKFDDDFRADMEYLRGLLSNPPIHVLPLWYSIPRTSDDIFSSIIEKYLLTPKVYLRYLDELSFDDPMLNKIMNDLFSTPDFIVRAKSLIEKYSLDREKFEEYMLLLEFNLICCLSYGKREGKWEEVITPFYEWRQFLRNRRDSMPKLIENTTEIVRTHPSDFGFVQDMTKILAPSLNKPLALVVHENEGALSKKTAQRILPHLDSHTLTDKYLQKLVTMLQHLKLAEVKENMLHPCKVAKTWLDKHLQEQAISVYRYSSQAANAIVGGYGNRNQRETERCLKKNCNTGWVYFEDFVKACTAPIGNNQTVSLQRKGKRWKYKIPEYTQEDIDVLYSYIFENLFYAGKTATGTHNGKPCLCLTPFGRMTLD
;
A
#
# COMPACT_ATOMS: atom_id res chain seq x y z
N MET A 1 -23.74 7.29 -31.62
CA MET A 1 -22.46 7.72 -31.00
C MET A 1 -21.37 6.83 -31.56
N PRO A 2 -20.24 7.38 -32.02
CA PRO A 2 -19.18 6.58 -32.59
C PRO A 2 -18.56 5.69 -31.52
N ASP A 3 -18.22 4.46 -31.91
CA ASP A 3 -17.55 3.46 -31.10
C ASP A 3 -16.38 4.07 -30.32
N ASN A 4 -16.43 3.93 -28.99
CA ASN A 4 -15.28 4.21 -28.13
C ASN A 4 -14.32 3.01 -28.25
N PRO A 5 -13.25 3.08 -29.05
CA PRO A 5 -12.39 1.96 -29.28
C PRO A 5 -11.37 1.96 -28.14
N LEU A 6 -11.69 1.33 -26.99
CA LEU A 6 -10.76 0.91 -25.91
C LEU A 6 -11.47 0.38 -24.63
N ARG A 7 -12.61 -0.34 -24.73
CA ARG A 7 -13.12 -1.11 -23.55
C ARG A 7 -12.24 -2.34 -23.34
N LYS A 8 -11.22 -2.23 -22.48
CA LYS A 8 -10.03 -3.10 -22.48
C LYS A 8 -10.07 -4.36 -21.60
N ASN A 9 -11.12 -4.62 -20.84
CA ASN A 9 -11.32 -5.89 -20.15
C ASN A 9 -12.80 -6.26 -20.21
N LYS A 10 -13.15 -7.38 -20.84
CA LYS A 10 -14.52 -7.88 -20.85
C LYS A 10 -14.50 -9.39 -20.66
N VAL A 11 -14.33 -9.78 -19.40
CA VAL A 11 -14.63 -11.16 -18.98
C VAL A 11 -16.04 -11.48 -19.44
N ASN A 12 -16.17 -12.54 -20.23
CA ASN A 12 -17.44 -12.99 -20.78
C ASN A 12 -17.65 -14.45 -20.42
N LEU A 13 -18.47 -14.72 -19.39
CA LEU A 13 -18.68 -16.08 -18.91
C LEU A 13 -19.18 -17.03 -20.01
N SER A 14 -19.83 -16.55 -21.07
CA SER A 14 -20.29 -17.38 -22.19
C SER A 14 -19.15 -18.08 -22.97
N GLU A 15 -17.91 -17.65 -22.80
CA GLU A 15 -16.71 -18.25 -23.41
C GLU A 15 -16.08 -19.36 -22.53
N TYR A 16 -16.74 -19.70 -21.42
CA TYR A 16 -16.38 -20.72 -20.43
C TYR A 16 -17.64 -21.53 -20.08
N PRO A 17 -17.59 -22.85 -19.78
CA PRO A 17 -18.76 -23.62 -19.33
C PRO A 17 -19.20 -23.25 -17.89
N TYR A 18 -19.53 -21.98 -17.68
CA TYR A 18 -19.77 -21.39 -16.36
C TYR A 18 -20.98 -21.98 -15.65
N GLN A 19 -22.03 -22.40 -16.38
CA GLN A 19 -23.21 -23.01 -15.75
C GLN A 19 -22.86 -24.33 -15.05
N LYS A 20 -21.92 -25.10 -15.60
CA LYS A 20 -21.43 -26.33 -14.98
C LYS A 20 -20.64 -26.01 -13.69
N ASP A 21 -19.85 -24.93 -13.72
CA ASP A 21 -19.10 -24.47 -12.54
C ASP A 21 -20.04 -23.98 -11.44
N ILE A 22 -21.05 -23.17 -11.78
CA ILE A 22 -22.10 -22.74 -10.83
C ILE A 22 -22.75 -23.96 -10.18
N GLN A 23 -23.19 -24.94 -10.97
CA GLN A 23 -23.82 -26.15 -10.42
C GLN A 23 -22.95 -26.84 -9.37
N TYR A 24 -21.64 -26.98 -9.60
CA TYR A 24 -20.77 -27.61 -8.62
C TYR A 24 -20.45 -26.72 -7.42
N ARG A 25 -20.36 -25.39 -7.61
CA ARG A 25 -20.22 -24.43 -6.50
C ARG A 25 -21.40 -24.48 -5.56
N LEU A 26 -22.62 -24.58 -6.08
CA LEU A 26 -23.84 -24.76 -5.29
C LEU A 26 -23.77 -26.04 -4.43
N LEU A 27 -23.31 -27.16 -5.02
CA LEU A 27 -23.12 -28.40 -4.27
C LEU A 27 -22.02 -28.27 -3.20
N MET A 28 -20.93 -27.56 -3.51
CA MET A 28 -19.82 -27.34 -2.58
C MET A 28 -20.23 -26.46 -1.40
N ALA A 29 -21.09 -25.47 -1.62
CA ALA A 29 -21.58 -24.57 -0.58
C ALA A 29 -22.37 -25.27 0.53
N GLU A 30 -22.90 -26.47 0.26
CA GLU A 30 -23.67 -27.28 1.20
C GLU A 30 -22.80 -28.32 1.95
N LEU A 31 -21.52 -28.47 1.60
CA LEU A 31 -20.68 -29.54 2.14
C LEU A 31 -20.44 -29.36 3.64
N THR A 32 -20.63 -30.46 4.36
CA THR A 32 -20.23 -30.62 5.76
C THR A 32 -18.72 -30.83 5.88
N VAL A 33 -18.20 -30.67 7.09
CA VAL A 33 -16.78 -30.95 7.38
C VAL A 33 -16.41 -32.39 7.02
N PHE A 34 -17.26 -33.35 7.39
CA PHE A 34 -17.03 -34.76 7.11
C PHE A 34 -17.08 -35.08 5.61
N GLU A 35 -17.99 -34.45 4.85
CA GLU A 35 -18.03 -34.62 3.40
C GLU A 35 -16.78 -34.10 2.71
N VAL A 36 -16.23 -32.96 3.16
CA VAL A 36 -14.95 -32.44 2.65
C VAL A 36 -13.80 -33.40 2.94
N GLU A 37 -13.76 -33.99 4.14
CA GLU A 37 -12.76 -35.01 4.51
C GLU A 37 -12.83 -36.24 3.58
N VAL A 38 -14.05 -36.76 3.36
CA VAL A 38 -14.29 -37.89 2.44
C VAL A 38 -13.83 -37.56 1.02
N ILE A 39 -14.19 -36.38 0.50
CA ILE A 39 -13.77 -35.97 -0.85
C ILE A 39 -12.25 -35.84 -0.92
N SER A 40 -11.63 -35.19 0.06
CA SER A 40 -10.17 -34.99 0.11
C SER A 40 -9.42 -36.32 0.05
N GLU A 41 -9.87 -37.31 0.81
CA GLU A 41 -9.25 -38.64 0.80
C GLU A 41 -9.43 -39.37 -0.54
N ILE A 42 -10.62 -39.26 -1.17
CA ILE A 42 -10.85 -39.78 -2.52
C ILE A 42 -9.92 -39.12 -3.56
N LEU A 43 -9.67 -37.82 -3.43
CA LEU A 43 -8.80 -37.05 -4.32
C LEU A 43 -7.32 -37.39 -4.17
N ILE A 44 -6.87 -37.83 -2.99
CA ILE A 44 -5.49 -38.27 -2.76
C ILE A 44 -5.30 -39.74 -3.13
N SER A 45 -6.36 -40.54 -2.98
CA SER A 45 -6.40 -41.96 -3.28
C SER A 45 -6.16 -42.32 -4.76
N SER A 46 -5.97 -43.61 -5.02
CA SER A 46 -5.87 -44.13 -6.38
C SER A 46 -7.22 -44.01 -7.12
N LEU A 47 -7.22 -44.14 -8.45
CA LEU A 47 -8.45 -44.04 -9.26
C LEU A 47 -9.49 -45.13 -8.96
N LYS A 48 -9.09 -46.17 -8.22
CA LYS A 48 -9.95 -47.25 -7.76
C LYS A 48 -9.66 -47.52 -6.29
N ILE A 49 -10.64 -47.33 -5.42
CA ILE A 49 -10.51 -47.60 -3.98
C ILE A 49 -11.74 -48.35 -3.49
N THR A 50 -11.58 -49.33 -2.60
CA THR A 50 -12.72 -50.02 -1.99
C THR A 50 -13.31 -49.18 -0.85
N ILE A 51 -14.61 -49.32 -0.60
CA ILE A 51 -15.29 -48.61 0.49
C ILE A 51 -14.65 -48.94 1.85
N SER A 52 -14.29 -50.20 2.07
CA SER A 52 -13.58 -50.67 3.27
C SER A 52 -12.25 -49.95 3.47
N HIS A 53 -11.43 -49.85 2.41
CA HIS A 53 -10.13 -49.19 2.51
C HIS A 53 -10.27 -47.68 2.75
N LEU A 54 -11.26 -47.02 2.13
CA LEU A 54 -11.54 -45.61 2.38
C LEU A 54 -12.05 -45.38 3.81
N ALA A 55 -12.87 -46.29 4.34
CA ALA A 55 -13.34 -46.25 5.72
C ALA A 55 -12.18 -46.38 6.73
N ASP A 56 -11.24 -47.29 6.45
CA ASP A 56 -10.02 -47.45 7.24
C ASP A 56 -9.16 -46.17 7.24
N LEU A 57 -8.96 -45.54 6.07
CA LEU A 57 -8.17 -44.31 5.94
C LEU A 57 -8.78 -43.12 6.69
N LEU A 58 -10.12 -43.05 6.72
CA LEU A 58 -10.87 -42.00 7.40
C LEU A 58 -11.15 -42.31 8.88
N GLU A 59 -10.75 -43.49 9.38
CA GLU A 59 -11.02 -43.99 10.73
C GLU A 59 -12.52 -43.94 11.10
N VAL A 60 -13.40 -44.37 10.18
CA VAL A 60 -14.86 -44.37 10.36
C VAL A 60 -15.49 -45.69 9.97
N ASP A 61 -16.66 -46.00 10.55
CA ASP A 61 -17.44 -47.16 10.15
C ASP A 61 -18.01 -47.02 8.73
N GLU A 62 -17.99 -48.11 7.94
CA GLU A 62 -18.61 -48.16 6.61
C GLU A 62 -20.10 -47.75 6.64
N ALA A 63 -20.81 -48.08 7.74
CA ALA A 63 -22.20 -47.71 7.94
C ALA A 63 -22.42 -46.19 7.97
N LYS A 64 -21.42 -45.42 8.41
CA LYS A 64 -21.42 -43.95 8.40
C LYS A 64 -20.93 -43.40 7.07
N LEU A 65 -20.00 -44.07 6.40
CA LEU A 65 -19.43 -43.64 5.12
C LEU A 65 -20.39 -43.83 3.93
N LEU A 66 -21.12 -44.94 3.89
CA LEU A 66 -22.02 -45.30 2.78
C LEU A 66 -23.12 -44.24 2.49
N PRO A 67 -23.84 -43.69 3.49
CA PRO A 67 -24.80 -42.61 3.26
C PRO A 67 -24.14 -41.37 2.66
N THR A 68 -22.99 -40.96 3.19
CA THR A 68 -22.21 -39.83 2.67
C THR A 68 -21.78 -40.05 1.23
N LEU A 69 -21.29 -41.25 0.90
CA LEU A 69 -20.93 -41.61 -0.48
C LEU A 69 -22.13 -41.65 -1.44
N LYS A 70 -23.35 -41.87 -0.94
CA LYS A 70 -24.55 -41.79 -1.78
C LYS A 70 -24.93 -40.34 -2.06
N GLU A 71 -24.89 -39.47 -1.07
CA GLU A 71 -25.15 -38.04 -1.23
C GLU A 71 -24.13 -37.39 -2.17
N LEU A 72 -22.83 -37.67 -1.97
CA LEU A 72 -21.74 -37.11 -2.77
C LEU A 72 -21.73 -37.56 -4.24
N LYS A 73 -22.52 -38.56 -4.65
CA LYS A 73 -22.69 -38.92 -6.08
C LYS A 73 -23.16 -37.74 -6.92
N LYS A 74 -23.91 -36.79 -6.34
CA LYS A 74 -24.38 -35.58 -7.04
C LYS A 74 -23.23 -34.76 -7.64
N MET A 75 -22.04 -34.83 -7.03
CA MET A 75 -20.83 -34.13 -7.48
C MET A 75 -20.18 -34.75 -8.72
N LYS A 76 -20.59 -35.97 -9.12
CA LYS A 76 -20.05 -36.71 -10.28
C LYS A 76 -18.53 -36.98 -10.22
N LEU A 77 -17.91 -36.89 -9.04
CA LEU A 77 -16.48 -37.17 -8.85
C LEU A 77 -16.14 -38.65 -9.05
N TYR A 78 -17.06 -39.56 -8.73
CA TYR A 78 -16.84 -41.00 -8.84
C TYR A 78 -18.12 -41.75 -9.20
N LYS A 79 -17.96 -43.02 -9.56
CA LYS A 79 -19.02 -44.02 -9.71
C LYS A 79 -18.81 -45.14 -8.69
N LEU A 80 -19.90 -45.71 -8.18
CA LEU A 80 -19.86 -46.89 -7.31
C LEU A 80 -20.20 -48.13 -8.13
N GLU A 81 -19.28 -49.08 -8.19
CA GLU A 81 -19.46 -50.41 -8.79
C GLU A 81 -19.26 -51.47 -7.70
N GLY A 82 -20.36 -51.93 -7.10
CA GLY A 82 -20.31 -52.78 -5.91
C GLY A 82 -19.64 -52.07 -4.74
N GLU A 83 -18.58 -52.67 -4.20
CA GLU A 83 -17.77 -52.12 -3.10
C GLU A 83 -16.63 -51.21 -3.58
N THR A 84 -16.49 -50.98 -4.89
CA THR A 84 -15.39 -50.19 -5.45
C THR A 84 -15.85 -48.80 -5.91
N ILE A 85 -15.07 -47.79 -5.55
CA ILE A 85 -15.20 -46.39 -5.95
C ILE A 85 -14.27 -46.16 -7.15
N HIS A 86 -14.85 -45.77 -8.29
CA HIS A 86 -14.14 -45.45 -9.52
C HIS A 86 -14.12 -43.93 -9.73
N VAL A 87 -12.95 -43.31 -9.56
CA VAL A 87 -12.79 -41.85 -9.63
C VAL A 87 -12.70 -41.40 -11.08
N ASP A 88 -13.49 -40.38 -11.44
CA ASP A 88 -13.45 -39.73 -12.75
C ASP A 88 -12.24 -38.79 -12.82
N LYS A 89 -11.37 -39.00 -13.82
CA LYS A 89 -10.11 -38.25 -13.96
C LYS A 89 -10.32 -36.75 -14.21
N GLU A 90 -11.33 -36.39 -14.99
CA GLU A 90 -11.58 -34.98 -15.33
C GLU A 90 -12.18 -34.25 -14.12
N MET A 91 -13.14 -34.90 -13.45
CA MET A 91 -13.74 -34.33 -12.24
C MET A 91 -12.75 -34.28 -11.08
N ARG A 92 -11.84 -35.26 -10.95
CA ARG A 92 -10.72 -35.21 -9.99
C ARG A 92 -9.90 -33.94 -10.19
N LYS A 93 -9.49 -33.64 -11.43
CA LYS A 93 -8.73 -32.40 -11.73
C LYS A 93 -9.51 -31.14 -11.36
N TYR A 94 -10.82 -31.11 -11.60
CA TYR A 94 -11.67 -29.99 -11.19
C TYR A 94 -11.68 -29.83 -9.67
N TYR A 95 -12.01 -30.88 -8.93
CA TYR A 95 -12.12 -30.80 -7.46
C TYR A 95 -10.76 -30.66 -6.76
N ASP A 96 -9.66 -31.19 -7.31
CA ASP A 96 -8.28 -30.93 -6.83
C ASP A 96 -7.97 -29.43 -6.77
N SER A 97 -8.59 -28.62 -7.63
CA SER A 97 -8.44 -27.16 -7.63
C SER A 97 -9.41 -26.42 -6.69
N GLN A 98 -10.53 -27.06 -6.30
CA GLN A 98 -11.59 -26.44 -5.50
C GLN A 98 -11.55 -26.82 -4.02
N ILE A 99 -11.28 -28.08 -3.71
CA ILE A 99 -11.27 -28.61 -2.34
C ILE A 99 -10.23 -27.93 -1.43
N PRO A 100 -9.04 -27.50 -1.91
CA PRO A 100 -8.12 -26.72 -1.08
C PRO A 100 -8.74 -25.44 -0.48
N LYS A 101 -9.84 -24.92 -1.03
CA LYS A 101 -10.57 -23.77 -0.46
C LYS A 101 -11.21 -24.05 0.91
N PHE A 102 -11.33 -25.33 1.28
CA PHE A 102 -11.84 -25.82 2.57
C PHE A 102 -10.71 -26.20 3.53
N ASP A 103 -9.58 -25.49 3.46
CA ASP A 103 -8.48 -25.61 4.41
C ASP A 103 -8.46 -24.36 5.30
N ASP A 104 -8.30 -24.53 6.62
CA ASP A 104 -8.21 -23.43 7.58
C ASP A 104 -7.01 -22.50 7.28
N ASP A 105 -5.94 -23.04 6.68
CA ASP A 105 -4.74 -22.32 6.26
C ASP A 105 -4.80 -21.86 4.79
N PHE A 106 -5.94 -22.06 4.11
CA PHE A 106 -6.10 -21.68 2.70
C PHE A 106 -5.85 -20.20 2.48
N ARG A 107 -5.15 -19.90 1.38
CA ARG A 107 -4.87 -18.55 0.91
C ARG A 107 -5.16 -18.51 -0.58
N ALA A 108 -6.08 -17.64 -0.98
CA ALA A 108 -6.30 -17.31 -2.38
C ALA A 108 -5.15 -16.47 -2.92
N ASP A 109 -3.96 -17.06 -3.02
CA ASP A 109 -2.72 -16.41 -3.44
C ASP A 109 -2.54 -16.41 -4.97
N MET A 110 -1.38 -15.96 -5.44
CA MET A 110 -1.08 -15.92 -6.87
C MET A 110 -1.08 -17.31 -7.54
N GLU A 111 -0.75 -18.39 -6.82
CA GLU A 111 -0.81 -19.74 -7.40
C GLU A 111 -2.26 -20.20 -7.52
N TYR A 112 -3.13 -19.86 -6.55
CA TYR A 112 -4.57 -20.04 -6.69
C TYR A 112 -5.13 -19.28 -7.90
N LEU A 113 -4.78 -17.99 -8.07
CA LEU A 113 -5.22 -17.22 -9.23
C LEU A 113 -4.74 -17.83 -10.55
N ARG A 114 -3.50 -18.34 -10.60
CA ARG A 114 -2.98 -19.06 -11.77
C ARG A 114 -3.83 -20.30 -12.08
N GLY A 115 -4.20 -21.06 -11.05
CA GLY A 115 -5.10 -22.21 -11.16
C GLY A 115 -6.49 -21.82 -11.68
N LEU A 116 -7.10 -20.78 -11.10
CA LEU A 116 -8.39 -20.24 -11.55
C LEU A 116 -8.37 -19.85 -13.04
N LEU A 117 -7.31 -19.15 -13.47
CA LEU A 117 -7.16 -18.73 -14.87
C LEU A 117 -6.82 -19.87 -15.82
N SER A 118 -6.46 -21.06 -15.32
CA SER A 118 -6.30 -22.24 -16.16
C SER A 118 -7.62 -22.92 -16.54
N ASN A 119 -8.74 -22.50 -15.94
CA ASN A 119 -10.07 -23.08 -16.18
C ASN A 119 -10.69 -22.66 -17.53
N PRO A 120 -10.65 -21.37 -17.94
CA PRO A 120 -11.08 -20.98 -19.28
C PRO A 120 -10.16 -21.56 -20.37
N PRO A 121 -10.65 -21.75 -21.60
CA PRO A 121 -9.81 -22.14 -22.73
C PRO A 121 -8.65 -21.15 -22.93
N ILE A 122 -7.44 -21.66 -23.20
CA ILE A 122 -6.20 -20.84 -23.23
C ILE A 122 -6.28 -19.63 -24.19
N HIS A 123 -7.05 -19.71 -25.27
CA HIS A 123 -7.22 -18.64 -26.25
C HIS A 123 -8.17 -17.51 -25.82
N VAL A 124 -8.93 -17.72 -24.75
CA VAL A 124 -9.90 -16.76 -24.20
C VAL A 124 -9.20 -15.71 -23.33
N LEU A 125 -8.22 -16.11 -22.51
CA LEU A 125 -7.51 -15.19 -21.62
C LEU A 125 -6.85 -14.03 -22.36
N PRO A 126 -6.20 -14.24 -23.54
CA PRO A 126 -5.65 -13.12 -24.30
C PRO A 126 -6.66 -12.05 -24.69
N LEU A 127 -7.91 -12.45 -24.95
CA LEU A 127 -9.00 -11.56 -25.28
C LEU A 127 -9.51 -10.83 -24.02
N TRP A 128 -9.78 -11.57 -22.95
CA TRP A 128 -10.31 -10.98 -21.70
C TRP A 128 -9.37 -9.95 -21.09
N TYR A 129 -8.08 -10.21 -21.14
CA TYR A 129 -7.03 -9.38 -20.53
C TYR A 129 -6.28 -8.53 -21.55
N SER A 130 -6.74 -8.47 -22.80
CA SER A 130 -6.13 -7.70 -23.88
C SER A 130 -4.59 -7.88 -23.96
N ILE A 131 -4.10 -9.10 -23.78
CA ILE A 131 -2.67 -9.44 -23.88
C ILE A 131 -2.37 -10.01 -25.28
N PRO A 132 -1.15 -9.86 -25.80
CA PRO A 132 -0.78 -10.44 -27.09
C PRO A 132 -0.98 -11.96 -27.09
N ARG A 133 -1.57 -12.50 -28.17
CA ARG A 133 -1.71 -13.96 -28.35
C ARG A 133 -0.38 -14.70 -28.48
N THR A 134 0.69 -13.96 -28.81
CA THR A 134 2.06 -14.46 -28.91
C THR A 134 2.81 -14.43 -27.58
N SER A 135 2.13 -14.16 -26.46
CA SER A 135 2.78 -14.17 -25.15
C SER A 135 3.18 -15.58 -24.76
N ASP A 136 4.46 -15.78 -24.46
CA ASP A 136 5.02 -17.05 -23.99
C ASP A 136 4.53 -17.42 -22.57
N ASP A 137 4.12 -16.43 -21.77
CA ASP A 137 3.52 -16.62 -20.45
C ASP A 137 2.36 -15.62 -20.21
N ILE A 138 1.14 -16.12 -20.47
CA ILE A 138 -0.11 -15.38 -20.27
C ILE A 138 -0.23 -14.86 -18.83
N PHE A 139 0.11 -15.69 -17.83
CA PHE A 139 -0.07 -15.31 -16.44
C PHE A 139 0.90 -14.22 -16.01
N SER A 140 2.16 -14.35 -16.40
CA SER A 140 3.17 -13.29 -16.17
C SER A 140 2.77 -11.99 -16.86
N SER A 141 2.20 -12.06 -18.07
CA SER A 141 1.69 -10.87 -18.77
C SER A 141 0.52 -10.19 -18.05
N ILE A 142 -0.38 -10.97 -17.46
CA ILE A 142 -1.49 -10.44 -16.63
C ILE A 142 -0.91 -9.74 -15.38
N ILE A 143 0.08 -10.34 -14.72
CA ILE A 143 0.75 -9.72 -13.58
C ILE A 143 1.37 -8.38 -13.98
N GLU A 144 2.21 -8.37 -15.01
CA GLU A 144 2.90 -7.16 -15.47
C GLU A 144 1.93 -6.03 -15.81
N LYS A 145 0.83 -6.38 -16.48
CA LYS A 145 -0.14 -5.41 -16.98
C LYS A 145 -1.11 -4.90 -15.91
N TYR A 146 -1.51 -5.75 -14.97
CA TYR A 146 -2.64 -5.46 -14.06
C TYR A 146 -2.30 -5.55 -12.56
N LEU A 147 -1.32 -6.35 -12.14
CA LEU A 147 -1.09 -6.64 -10.71
C LEU A 147 0.29 -6.18 -10.19
N LEU A 148 1.22 -5.83 -11.08
CA LEU A 148 2.65 -5.66 -10.75
C LEU A 148 2.91 -4.67 -9.63
N THR A 149 2.18 -3.55 -9.58
CA THR A 149 2.31 -2.57 -8.50
C THR A 149 0.93 -2.21 -7.97
N PRO A 150 0.81 -1.78 -6.70
CA PRO A 150 -0.45 -1.31 -6.14
C PRO A 150 -1.13 -0.22 -6.98
N LYS A 151 -0.34 0.68 -7.58
CA LYS A 151 -0.85 1.74 -8.45
C LYS A 151 -1.46 1.18 -9.74
N VAL A 152 -0.81 0.18 -10.34
CA VAL A 152 -1.31 -0.49 -11.55
C VAL A 152 -2.62 -1.22 -11.25
N TYR A 153 -2.70 -1.92 -10.12
CA TYR A 153 -3.90 -2.64 -9.74
C TYR A 153 -5.06 -1.72 -9.33
N LEU A 154 -4.80 -0.64 -8.60
CA LEU A 154 -5.83 0.36 -8.31
C LEU A 154 -6.39 0.97 -9.60
N ARG A 155 -5.52 1.34 -10.55
CA ARG A 155 -5.97 1.84 -11.86
C ARG A 155 -6.79 0.78 -12.60
N TYR A 156 -6.38 -0.50 -12.55
CA TYR A 156 -7.17 -1.58 -13.12
C TYR A 156 -8.57 -1.63 -12.50
N LEU A 157 -8.70 -1.59 -11.18
CA LEU A 157 -9.99 -1.55 -10.48
C LEU A 157 -10.82 -0.33 -10.87
N ASP A 158 -10.21 0.86 -10.96
CA ASP A 158 -10.89 2.10 -11.37
C ASP A 158 -11.38 2.07 -12.83
N GLU A 159 -10.69 1.33 -13.70
CA GLU A 159 -11.04 1.15 -15.11
C GLU A 159 -12.09 0.05 -15.33
N LEU A 160 -12.41 -0.77 -14.31
CA LEU A 160 -13.45 -1.79 -14.41
C LEU A 160 -14.82 -1.15 -14.55
N SER A 161 -15.58 -1.63 -15.54
CA SER A 161 -16.94 -1.21 -15.79
C SER A 161 -17.81 -2.44 -15.94
N PHE A 162 -18.76 -2.59 -15.01
CA PHE A 162 -19.72 -3.67 -15.01
C PHE A 162 -21.04 -3.20 -15.63
N ASP A 163 -21.59 -4.02 -16.53
CA ASP A 163 -22.92 -3.79 -17.08
C ASP A 163 -23.99 -3.86 -15.96
N ASP A 164 -23.78 -4.74 -14.98
CA ASP A 164 -24.61 -4.85 -13.78
C ASP A 164 -24.04 -4.01 -12.61
N PRO A 165 -24.76 -2.99 -12.12
CA PRO A 165 -24.29 -2.16 -11.01
C PRO A 165 -24.16 -2.93 -9.69
N MET A 166 -24.75 -4.14 -9.58
CA MET A 166 -24.65 -4.97 -8.38
C MET A 166 -23.20 -5.39 -8.10
N LEU A 167 -22.41 -5.68 -9.14
CA LEU A 167 -21.00 -6.04 -9.01
C LEU A 167 -20.18 -4.91 -8.35
N ASN A 168 -20.45 -3.65 -8.71
CA ASN A 168 -19.82 -2.49 -8.09
C ASN A 168 -20.18 -2.35 -6.60
N LYS A 169 -21.44 -2.60 -6.22
CA LYS A 169 -21.87 -2.52 -4.82
C LYS A 169 -21.21 -3.63 -3.98
N ILE A 170 -21.13 -4.85 -4.50
CA ILE A 170 -20.42 -5.96 -3.84
C ILE A 170 -18.93 -5.63 -3.67
N MET A 171 -18.29 -5.12 -4.71
CA MET A 171 -16.89 -4.68 -4.66
C MET A 171 -16.66 -3.61 -3.58
N ASN A 172 -17.55 -2.61 -3.50
CA ASN A 172 -17.48 -1.56 -2.50
C ASN A 172 -17.63 -2.11 -1.07
N ASP A 173 -18.55 -3.04 -0.85
CA ASP A 173 -18.71 -3.69 0.46
C ASP A 173 -17.45 -4.48 0.86
N LEU A 174 -16.86 -5.21 -0.08
CA LEU A 174 -15.63 -5.96 0.16
C LEU A 174 -14.48 -5.06 0.62
N PHE A 175 -14.24 -3.95 -0.07
CA PHE A 175 -13.15 -3.05 0.25
C PHE A 175 -13.44 -2.11 1.45
N SER A 176 -14.70 -2.01 1.89
CA SER A 176 -15.10 -1.22 3.06
C SER A 176 -15.17 -2.03 4.36
N THR A 177 -15.23 -3.36 4.27
CA THR A 177 -15.38 -4.23 5.44
C THR A 177 -14.04 -4.42 6.18
N PRO A 178 -14.03 -4.51 7.53
CA PRO A 178 -12.82 -4.81 8.29
C PRO A 178 -12.11 -6.08 7.79
N ASP A 179 -10.78 -5.99 7.69
CA ASP A 179 -9.90 -7.06 7.19
C ASP A 179 -10.20 -7.57 5.78
N PHE A 180 -11.10 -6.90 5.04
CA PHE A 180 -11.48 -7.24 3.68
C PHE A 180 -12.01 -8.68 3.57
N ILE A 181 -12.81 -9.10 4.56
CA ILE A 181 -13.52 -10.39 4.57
C ILE A 181 -15.02 -10.13 4.65
N VAL A 182 -15.78 -10.66 3.72
CA VAL A 182 -17.24 -10.61 3.74
C VAL A 182 -17.80 -12.02 3.69
N ARG A 183 -18.82 -12.33 4.50
CA ARG A 183 -19.52 -13.62 4.40
C ARG A 183 -20.48 -13.59 3.22
N ALA A 184 -20.52 -14.67 2.43
CA ALA A 184 -21.44 -14.78 1.29
C ALA A 184 -22.89 -14.58 1.72
N LYS A 185 -23.30 -15.25 2.82
CA LYS A 185 -24.64 -15.14 3.40
C LYS A 185 -25.06 -13.70 3.67
N SER A 186 -24.15 -12.86 4.18
CA SER A 186 -24.43 -11.45 4.46
C SER A 186 -24.69 -10.64 3.19
N LEU A 187 -24.00 -10.93 2.08
CA LEU A 187 -24.26 -10.26 0.80
C LEU A 187 -25.56 -10.74 0.16
N ILE A 188 -25.82 -12.04 0.20
CA ILE A 188 -27.04 -12.66 -0.33
C ILE A 188 -28.26 -12.05 0.35
N GLU A 189 -28.25 -11.96 1.68
CA GLU A 189 -29.32 -11.33 2.46
C GLU A 189 -29.44 -9.83 2.17
N LYS A 190 -28.31 -9.09 2.23
CA LYS A 190 -28.29 -7.64 2.02
C LYS A 190 -28.86 -7.21 0.67
N TYR A 191 -28.59 -7.98 -0.37
CA TYR A 191 -29.00 -7.65 -1.74
C TYR A 191 -30.15 -8.51 -2.26
N SER A 192 -30.72 -9.38 -1.40
CA SER A 192 -31.80 -10.30 -1.76
C SER A 192 -31.49 -11.10 -3.03
N LEU A 193 -30.27 -11.62 -3.12
CA LEU A 193 -29.79 -12.34 -4.30
C LEU A 193 -30.30 -13.78 -4.29
N ASP A 194 -30.70 -14.26 -5.47
CA ASP A 194 -30.81 -15.70 -5.68
C ASP A 194 -29.43 -16.35 -5.61
N ARG A 195 -29.41 -17.62 -5.18
CA ARG A 195 -28.17 -18.34 -4.95
C ARG A 195 -27.38 -18.59 -6.24
N GLU A 196 -28.04 -18.94 -7.34
CA GLU A 196 -27.37 -19.11 -8.64
C GLU A 196 -26.82 -17.77 -9.14
N LYS A 197 -27.59 -16.70 -8.96
CA LYS A 197 -27.18 -15.36 -9.37
C LYS A 197 -25.97 -14.86 -8.58
N PHE A 198 -25.92 -15.17 -7.29
CA PHE A 198 -24.74 -14.89 -6.47
C PHE A 198 -23.48 -15.57 -7.00
N GLU A 199 -23.55 -16.87 -7.35
CA GLU A 199 -22.41 -17.60 -7.92
C GLU A 199 -21.95 -17.02 -9.27
N GLU A 200 -22.90 -16.62 -10.13
CA GLU A 200 -22.59 -15.94 -11.38
C GLU A 200 -21.81 -14.63 -11.14
N TYR A 201 -22.23 -13.83 -10.15
CA TYR A 201 -21.50 -12.63 -9.75
C TYR A 201 -20.13 -12.94 -9.17
N MET A 202 -20.00 -13.99 -8.35
CA MET A 202 -18.70 -14.40 -7.81
C MET A 202 -17.73 -14.78 -8.93
N LEU A 203 -18.17 -15.55 -9.93
CA LEU A 203 -17.36 -15.88 -11.09
C LEU A 203 -16.89 -14.65 -11.86
N LEU A 204 -17.79 -13.69 -12.10
CA LEU A 204 -17.44 -12.43 -12.75
C LEU A 204 -16.39 -11.66 -11.95
N LEU A 205 -16.55 -11.54 -10.62
CA LEU A 205 -15.59 -10.83 -9.77
C LEU A 205 -14.25 -11.56 -9.65
N GLU A 206 -14.25 -12.90 -9.58
CA GLU A 206 -13.06 -13.75 -9.54
C GLU A 206 -12.24 -13.63 -10.82
N PHE A 207 -12.89 -13.73 -11.99
CA PHE A 207 -12.23 -13.56 -13.28
C PHE A 207 -11.90 -12.11 -13.61
N ASN A 208 -12.48 -11.12 -12.92
CA ASN A 208 -11.97 -9.73 -12.94
C ASN A 208 -10.96 -9.47 -11.82
N LEU A 209 -10.40 -10.53 -11.20
CA LEU A 209 -9.33 -10.44 -10.21
C LEU A 209 -9.68 -9.51 -9.02
N ILE A 210 -10.96 -9.33 -8.69
CA ILE A 210 -11.41 -8.46 -7.58
C ILE A 210 -11.39 -9.24 -6.26
N CYS A 211 -11.96 -10.44 -6.27
CA CYS A 211 -12.11 -11.27 -5.09
C CYS A 211 -11.90 -12.75 -5.40
N CYS A 212 -11.93 -13.56 -4.34
CA CYS A 212 -11.85 -15.00 -4.37
C CYS A 212 -12.87 -15.54 -3.36
N LEU A 213 -13.64 -16.54 -3.78
CA LEU A 213 -14.54 -17.27 -2.90
C LEU A 213 -13.78 -18.44 -2.25
N SER A 214 -13.87 -18.54 -0.93
CA SER A 214 -13.23 -19.58 -0.12
C SER A 214 -14.11 -19.96 1.08
N TYR A 215 -13.68 -20.91 1.90
CA TYR A 215 -14.47 -21.39 3.04
C TYR A 215 -13.68 -21.21 4.33
N GLY A 216 -14.36 -20.71 5.37
CA GLY A 216 -13.81 -20.61 6.71
C GLY A 216 -14.61 -21.46 7.69
N LYS A 217 -13.93 -22.21 8.57
CA LYS A 217 -14.60 -23.04 9.57
C LYS A 217 -15.12 -22.19 10.72
N ARG A 218 -16.42 -22.27 11.01
CA ARG A 218 -17.08 -21.65 12.16
C ARG A 218 -18.09 -22.62 12.76
N GLU A 219 -18.04 -22.79 14.08
CA GLU A 219 -18.98 -23.66 14.82
C GLU A 219 -19.08 -25.09 14.24
N GLY A 220 -17.96 -25.62 13.73
CA GLY A 220 -17.91 -26.95 13.12
C GLY A 220 -18.55 -27.06 11.73
N LYS A 221 -18.80 -25.93 11.05
CA LYS A 221 -19.32 -25.87 9.68
C LYS A 221 -18.43 -25.01 8.79
N TRP A 222 -18.46 -25.30 7.50
CA TRP A 222 -17.86 -24.45 6.49
C TRP A 222 -18.81 -23.29 6.16
N GLU A 223 -18.29 -22.07 6.23
CA GLU A 223 -18.99 -20.87 5.77
C GLU A 223 -18.22 -20.21 4.64
N GLU A 224 -18.93 -19.82 3.60
CA GLU A 224 -18.34 -19.10 2.48
C GLU A 224 -17.94 -17.67 2.84
N VAL A 225 -16.71 -17.35 2.48
CA VAL A 225 -16.10 -16.05 2.69
C VAL A 225 -15.48 -15.55 1.39
N ILE A 226 -15.64 -14.25 1.17
CA ILE A 226 -15.14 -13.53 0.01
C ILE A 226 -14.04 -12.60 0.50
N THR A 227 -12.88 -12.70 -0.13
CA THR A 227 -11.73 -11.84 0.15
C THR A 227 -11.06 -11.41 -1.16
N PRO A 228 -10.34 -10.28 -1.21
CA PRO A 228 -9.38 -10.07 -2.28
C PRO A 228 -8.31 -11.17 -2.27
N PHE A 229 -7.56 -11.31 -3.36
CA PHE A 229 -6.43 -12.23 -3.38
C PHE A 229 -5.41 -11.87 -2.29
N TYR A 230 -4.71 -12.89 -1.80
CA TYR A 230 -3.96 -12.85 -0.55
C TYR A 230 -2.93 -11.70 -0.53
N GLU A 231 -2.12 -11.55 -1.58
CA GLU A 231 -1.07 -10.55 -1.63
C GLU A 231 -1.61 -9.13 -1.58
N TRP A 232 -2.71 -8.85 -2.27
CA TRP A 232 -3.37 -7.55 -2.21
C TRP A 232 -3.96 -7.28 -0.84
N ARG A 233 -4.66 -8.26 -0.27
CA ARG A 233 -5.22 -8.16 1.07
C ARG A 233 -4.14 -7.89 2.13
N GLN A 234 -3.00 -8.58 2.05
CA GLN A 234 -1.86 -8.33 2.95
C GLN A 234 -1.29 -6.92 2.76
N PHE A 235 -1.16 -6.45 1.52
CA PHE A 235 -0.72 -5.09 1.25
C PHE A 235 -1.67 -4.04 1.86
N LEU A 236 -2.99 -4.23 1.71
CA LEU A 236 -4.00 -3.34 2.29
C LEU A 236 -3.96 -3.35 3.82
N ARG A 237 -3.82 -4.52 4.45
CA ARG A 237 -3.67 -4.65 5.91
C ARG A 237 -2.41 -3.95 6.40
N ASN A 238 -1.26 -4.23 5.79
CA ASN A 238 -0.01 -3.56 6.13
C ASN A 238 -0.14 -2.05 6.03
N ARG A 239 -0.79 -1.54 4.96
CA ARG A 239 -1.03 -0.11 4.79
C ARG A 239 -1.91 0.47 5.88
N ARG A 240 -3.01 -0.20 6.25
CA ARG A 240 -3.91 0.24 7.33
C ARG A 240 -3.16 0.29 8.67
N ASP A 241 -2.42 -0.77 8.97
CA ASP A 241 -1.77 -0.96 10.25
C ASP A 241 -0.51 -0.08 10.39
N SER A 242 0.10 0.31 9.27
CA SER A 242 1.24 1.25 9.22
C SER A 242 0.85 2.71 9.08
N MET A 243 -0.44 3.06 8.91
CA MET A 243 -0.86 4.47 8.83
C MET A 243 -0.42 5.22 10.10
N PRO A 244 0.17 6.43 9.99
CA PRO A 244 0.61 7.15 11.16
C PRO A 244 -0.59 7.55 12.03
N LYS A 245 -0.46 7.33 13.34
CA LYS A 245 -1.47 7.77 14.30
C LYS A 245 -1.26 9.26 14.60
N LEU A 246 -2.37 10.00 14.64
CA LEU A 246 -2.33 11.40 15.01
C LEU A 246 -2.04 11.53 16.52
N ILE A 247 -1.21 12.50 16.87
CA ILE A 247 -1.00 12.88 18.27
C ILE A 247 -2.24 13.68 18.72
N GLU A 248 -3.02 13.10 19.64
CA GLU A 248 -4.26 13.69 20.13
C GLU A 248 -3.99 14.95 20.97
N ASN A 249 -3.08 14.86 21.95
CA ASN A 249 -2.74 15.99 22.80
C ASN A 249 -1.67 16.88 22.17
N THR A 250 -2.08 17.68 21.19
CA THR A 250 -1.17 18.62 20.50
C THR A 250 -0.61 19.74 21.40
N THR A 251 -1.18 19.96 22.60
CA THR A 251 -0.71 21.02 23.52
C THR A 251 0.59 20.66 24.24
N GLU A 252 0.89 19.37 24.37
CA GLU A 252 2.14 18.86 24.96
C GLU A 252 3.31 18.84 23.95
N ILE A 253 3.05 19.19 22.68
CA ILE A 253 4.07 19.23 21.65
C ILE A 253 4.95 20.47 21.86
N VAL A 254 6.23 20.23 22.15
CA VAL A 254 7.25 21.27 22.18
C VAL A 254 7.74 21.47 20.74
N ARG A 255 7.21 22.50 20.08
CA ARG A 255 7.61 22.86 18.71
C ARG A 255 9.07 23.30 18.66
N THR A 256 9.79 22.90 17.61
CA THR A 256 11.14 23.38 17.31
C THR A 256 11.19 24.90 17.17
N HIS A 257 10.13 25.48 16.58
CA HIS A 257 9.94 26.91 16.46
C HIS A 257 8.45 27.28 16.57
N PRO A 258 8.08 28.39 17.26
CA PRO A 258 6.68 28.79 17.44
C PRO A 258 5.91 29.11 16.15
N SER A 259 6.60 29.69 15.17
CA SER A 259 6.07 30.06 13.84
C SER A 259 6.44 29.06 12.76
N ASP A 260 5.51 28.80 11.83
CA ASP A 260 5.69 27.93 10.65
C ASP A 260 6.81 28.41 9.72
N PHE A 261 6.99 29.73 9.58
CA PHE A 261 8.06 30.34 8.78
C PHE A 261 9.23 30.82 9.65
N GLY A 262 9.39 30.23 10.84
CA GLY A 262 10.32 30.69 11.86
C GLY A 262 11.74 30.95 11.38
N PHE A 263 12.31 29.96 10.69
CA PHE A 263 13.66 30.06 10.16
C PHE A 263 13.83 31.25 9.19
N VAL A 264 12.87 31.45 8.28
CA VAL A 264 12.89 32.57 7.33
C VAL A 264 12.74 33.90 8.06
N GLN A 265 11.85 33.96 9.06
CA GLN A 265 11.67 35.16 9.89
C GLN A 265 12.94 35.52 10.66
N ASP A 266 13.65 34.52 11.18
CA ASP A 266 14.91 34.72 11.89
C ASP A 266 16.02 35.19 10.95
N MET A 267 16.11 34.62 9.74
CA MET A 267 17.01 35.11 8.69
C MET A 267 16.74 36.58 8.37
N THR A 268 15.47 36.96 8.20
CA THR A 268 15.04 38.34 7.96
C THR A 268 15.45 39.27 9.11
N LYS A 269 15.26 38.83 10.36
CA LYS A 269 15.66 39.59 11.57
C LYS A 269 17.17 39.76 11.70
N ILE A 270 17.98 38.82 11.20
CA ILE A 270 19.45 38.94 11.16
C ILE A 270 19.90 39.84 10.01
N LEU A 271 19.30 39.67 8.82
CA LEU A 271 19.71 40.37 7.60
C LEU A 271 19.32 41.86 7.62
N ALA A 272 18.16 42.22 8.18
CA ALA A 272 17.70 43.61 8.18
C ALA A 272 18.63 44.58 8.95
N PRO A 273 19.12 44.26 10.16
CA PRO A 273 20.12 45.09 10.83
C PRO A 273 21.47 45.14 10.09
N SER A 274 21.86 44.07 9.39
CA SER A 274 23.14 44.04 8.68
C SER A 274 23.20 45.00 7.50
N LEU A 275 22.04 45.38 6.93
CA LEU A 275 21.91 46.45 5.92
C LEU A 275 22.48 47.79 6.39
N ASN A 276 22.34 48.10 7.68
CA ASN A 276 22.80 49.37 8.24
C ASN A 276 24.22 49.28 8.79
N LYS A 277 24.57 48.15 9.40
CA LYS A 277 25.90 47.90 9.96
C LYS A 277 26.24 46.40 9.91
N PRO A 278 27.39 46.00 9.36
CA PRO A 278 27.83 44.62 9.38
C PRO A 278 27.81 44.02 10.79
N LEU A 279 27.39 42.75 10.91
CA LEU A 279 27.26 42.07 12.20
C LEU A 279 28.49 41.23 12.51
N ALA A 280 29.03 41.35 13.71
CA ALA A 280 30.17 40.55 14.14
C ALA A 280 29.79 39.07 14.36
N LEU A 281 30.61 38.18 13.82
CA LEU A 281 30.50 36.74 13.93
C LEU A 281 31.59 36.18 14.85
N VAL A 282 31.26 35.11 15.54
CA VAL A 282 32.20 34.28 16.30
C VAL A 282 32.45 33.03 15.46
N VAL A 283 33.72 32.69 15.26
CA VAL A 283 34.11 31.49 14.52
C VAL A 283 34.04 30.30 15.46
N HIS A 284 33.22 29.31 15.11
CA HIS A 284 33.14 28.02 15.78
C HIS A 284 33.35 26.94 14.71
N GLU A 285 34.35 26.08 14.90
CA GLU A 285 34.61 24.93 14.01
C GLU A 285 34.76 25.31 12.52
N ASN A 286 35.45 26.42 12.23
CA ASN A 286 35.65 27.00 10.88
C ASN A 286 34.39 27.60 10.21
N GLU A 287 33.25 27.65 10.91
CA GLU A 287 32.03 28.33 10.44
C GLU A 287 31.70 29.55 11.31
N GLY A 288 31.25 30.64 10.69
CA GLY A 288 30.89 31.88 11.38
C GLY A 288 29.45 31.86 11.88
N ALA A 289 29.25 32.11 13.18
CA ALA A 289 27.93 32.22 13.80
C ALA A 289 27.77 33.55 14.54
N LEU A 290 26.53 33.99 14.79
CA LEU A 290 26.31 35.11 15.72
C LEU A 290 26.65 34.68 17.15
N SER A 291 27.24 35.56 17.96
CA SER A 291 27.39 35.29 19.38
C SER A 291 26.03 35.14 20.06
N LYS A 292 25.89 34.26 21.06
CA LYS A 292 24.62 34.05 21.78
C LYS A 292 24.01 35.35 22.31
N LYS A 293 24.84 36.26 22.83
CA LYS A 293 24.39 37.59 23.31
C LYS A 293 23.79 38.43 22.18
N THR A 294 24.45 38.48 21.02
CA THR A 294 23.93 39.21 19.85
C THR A 294 22.67 38.55 19.31
N ALA A 295 22.64 37.23 19.24
CA ALA A 295 21.51 36.46 18.77
C ALA A 295 20.27 36.63 19.67
N GLN A 296 20.42 36.57 21.00
CA GLN A 296 19.33 36.85 21.96
C GLN A 296 18.75 38.25 21.81
N ARG A 297 19.59 39.24 21.50
CA ARG A 297 19.12 40.62 21.26
C ARG A 297 18.31 40.75 19.97
N ILE A 298 18.70 40.02 18.92
CA ILE A 298 18.05 40.09 17.59
C ILE A 298 16.81 39.17 17.52
N LEU A 299 16.86 38.02 18.20
CA LEU A 299 15.85 36.96 18.20
C LEU A 299 15.33 36.71 19.63
N PRO A 300 14.74 37.72 20.31
CA PRO A 300 14.32 37.60 21.70
C PRO A 300 13.13 36.64 21.90
N HIS A 301 12.46 36.24 20.82
CA HIS A 301 11.33 35.31 20.82
C HIS A 301 11.76 33.83 20.88
N LEU A 302 13.05 33.55 20.71
CA LEU A 302 13.60 32.19 20.81
C LEU A 302 14.07 31.91 22.23
N ASP A 303 13.75 30.73 22.73
CA ASP A 303 14.31 30.24 23.99
C ASP A 303 15.76 29.73 23.80
N SER A 304 16.40 29.39 24.91
CA SER A 304 17.77 28.83 24.89
C SER A 304 17.86 27.46 24.24
N HIS A 305 16.75 26.73 24.09
CA HIS A 305 16.73 25.40 23.49
C HIS A 305 16.74 25.46 21.96
N THR A 306 16.04 26.43 21.36
CA THR A 306 16.10 26.67 19.91
C THR A 306 17.39 27.41 19.51
N LEU A 307 17.88 28.32 20.37
CA LEU A 307 19.06 29.15 20.10
C LEU A 307 20.40 28.40 20.31
N THR A 308 20.57 27.30 19.59
CA THR A 308 21.81 26.52 19.58
C THR A 308 22.84 27.12 18.61
N ASP A 309 24.12 26.85 18.85
CA ASP A 309 25.20 27.30 17.95
C ASP A 309 25.01 26.74 16.54
N LYS A 310 24.57 25.47 16.43
CA LYS A 310 24.21 24.83 15.15
C LYS A 310 23.09 25.58 14.43
N TYR A 311 22.04 26.01 15.13
CA TYR A 311 20.94 26.76 14.51
C TYR A 311 21.42 28.12 13.97
N LEU A 312 22.24 28.84 14.74
CA LEU A 312 22.80 30.14 14.34
C LEU A 312 23.75 30.02 13.15
N GLN A 313 24.61 28.99 13.13
CA GLN A 313 25.45 28.67 11.98
C GLN A 313 24.60 28.44 10.74
N LYS A 314 23.54 27.62 10.83
CA LYS A 314 22.63 27.35 9.69
C LYS A 314 21.97 28.61 9.14
N LEU A 315 21.56 29.55 9.99
CA LEU A 315 21.00 30.84 9.55
C LEU A 315 22.01 31.65 8.74
N VAL A 316 23.24 31.80 9.24
CA VAL A 316 24.31 32.55 8.55
C VAL A 316 24.71 31.85 7.25
N THR A 317 24.93 30.55 7.29
CA THR A 317 25.28 29.74 6.13
C THR A 317 24.20 29.81 5.04
N MET A 318 22.91 29.78 5.41
CA MET A 318 21.81 29.94 4.45
C MET A 318 21.78 31.35 3.83
N LEU A 319 22.04 32.40 4.61
CA LEU A 319 22.16 33.76 4.09
C LEU A 319 23.29 33.88 3.07
N GLN A 320 24.44 33.25 3.32
CA GLN A 320 25.57 33.21 2.39
C GLN A 320 25.26 32.44 1.11
N HIS A 321 24.63 31.26 1.27
CA HIS A 321 24.25 30.38 0.19
C HIS A 321 23.24 31.00 -0.78
N LEU A 322 22.25 31.74 -0.25
CA LEU A 322 21.33 32.53 -1.06
C LEU A 322 21.95 33.81 -1.63
N LYS A 323 23.23 34.06 -1.37
CA LYS A 323 23.97 35.29 -1.74
C LYS A 323 23.32 36.55 -1.20
N LEU A 324 22.61 36.44 -0.07
CA LEU A 324 22.00 37.57 0.63
C LEU A 324 23.02 38.29 1.51
N ALA A 325 24.02 37.56 2.00
CA ALA A 325 25.13 38.13 2.74
C ALA A 325 26.45 37.44 2.36
N GLU A 326 27.57 38.07 2.71
CA GLU A 326 28.92 37.52 2.60
C GLU A 326 29.65 37.73 3.94
N VAL A 327 30.57 36.82 4.26
CA VAL A 327 31.39 36.95 5.47
C VAL A 327 32.77 37.47 5.08
N LYS A 328 33.14 38.63 5.61
CA LYS A 328 34.45 39.27 5.42
C LYS A 328 34.98 39.69 6.78
N GLU A 329 36.21 39.32 7.10
CA GLU A 329 36.86 39.70 8.38
C GLU A 329 36.01 39.35 9.62
N ASN A 330 35.35 38.19 9.63
CA ASN A 330 34.41 37.77 10.68
C ASN A 330 33.20 38.70 10.87
N MET A 331 32.84 39.46 9.84
CA MET A 331 31.66 40.31 9.82
C MET A 331 30.71 39.84 8.71
N LEU A 332 29.41 39.82 9.00
CA LEU A 332 28.35 39.52 8.05
C LEU A 332 27.96 40.81 7.31
N HIS A 333 28.35 40.90 6.04
CA HIS A 333 28.04 42.01 5.16
C HIS A 333 26.84 41.66 4.26
N PRO A 334 25.86 42.55 4.09
CA PRO A 334 24.75 42.34 3.18
C PRO A 334 25.20 42.46 1.72
N CYS A 335 24.64 41.62 0.85
CA CYS A 335 24.83 41.72 -0.60
C CYS A 335 23.79 42.64 -1.24
N LYS A 336 24.01 43.04 -2.51
CA LYS A 336 23.08 43.91 -3.26
C LYS A 336 21.64 43.37 -3.35
N VAL A 337 21.49 42.05 -3.37
CA VAL A 337 20.18 41.36 -3.45
C VAL A 337 19.49 41.20 -2.09
N ALA A 338 20.13 41.57 -0.99
CA ALA A 338 19.55 41.46 0.35
C ALA A 338 18.25 42.25 0.49
N LYS A 339 18.28 43.52 0.07
CA LYS A 339 17.13 44.42 0.16
C LYS A 339 15.95 43.92 -0.69
N THR A 340 16.22 43.52 -1.92
CA THR A 340 15.16 43.01 -2.82
C THR A 340 14.56 41.69 -2.33
N TRP A 341 15.31 40.87 -1.58
CA TRP A 341 14.76 39.67 -0.93
C TRP A 341 13.95 40.02 0.32
N LEU A 342 14.40 40.97 1.13
CA LEU A 342 13.67 41.46 2.31
C LEU A 342 12.32 42.11 1.95
N ASP A 343 12.24 42.77 0.78
CA ASP A 343 11.01 43.39 0.26
C ASP A 343 9.96 42.37 -0.22
N LYS A 344 10.34 41.08 -0.39
CA LYS A 344 9.42 40.01 -0.80
C LYS A 344 8.47 39.60 0.31
N HIS A 345 7.32 39.02 -0.08
CA HIS A 345 6.43 38.38 0.89
C HIS A 345 7.10 37.15 1.51
N LEU A 346 6.74 36.80 2.75
CA LEU A 346 7.36 35.71 3.51
C LEU A 346 7.33 34.35 2.78
N GLN A 347 6.26 34.08 2.04
CA GLN A 347 6.13 32.88 1.23
C GLN A 347 7.14 32.84 0.07
N GLU A 348 7.42 33.98 -0.58
CA GLU A 348 8.39 34.07 -1.67
C GLU A 348 9.84 33.97 -1.15
N GLN A 349 10.08 34.52 0.04
CA GLN A 349 11.34 34.32 0.78
C GLN A 349 11.55 32.84 1.07
N ALA A 350 10.52 32.16 1.58
CA ALA A 350 10.54 30.73 1.87
C ALA A 350 10.74 29.86 0.61
N ILE A 351 10.14 30.21 -0.52
CA ILE A 351 10.39 29.54 -1.82
C ILE A 351 11.85 29.67 -2.22
N SER A 352 12.49 30.81 -1.95
CA SER A 352 13.91 31.02 -2.26
C SER A 352 14.79 30.09 -1.42
N VAL A 353 14.50 29.95 -0.12
CA VAL A 353 15.16 28.98 0.78
C VAL A 353 14.96 27.55 0.28
N TYR A 354 13.72 27.16 -0.01
CA TYR A 354 13.40 25.82 -0.51
C TYR A 354 14.17 25.47 -1.80
N ARG A 355 14.18 26.37 -2.79
CA ARG A 355 14.88 26.14 -4.06
C ARG A 355 16.38 25.89 -3.85
N TYR A 356 17.00 26.65 -2.96
CA TYR A 356 18.40 26.43 -2.62
C TYR A 356 18.59 25.08 -1.92
N SER A 357 17.82 24.79 -0.88
CA SER A 357 17.93 23.54 -0.13
C SER A 357 17.75 22.31 -1.02
N SER A 358 16.79 22.34 -1.96
CA SER A 358 16.61 21.26 -2.94
C SER A 358 17.80 21.12 -3.88
N GLN A 359 18.38 22.23 -4.36
CA GLN A 359 19.58 22.22 -5.20
C GLN A 359 20.83 21.73 -4.46
N ALA A 360 21.04 22.17 -3.22
CA ALA A 360 22.16 21.76 -2.40
C ALA A 360 22.08 20.27 -2.02
N ALA A 361 20.87 19.78 -1.72
CA ALA A 361 20.66 18.36 -1.45
C ALA A 361 20.91 17.47 -2.68
N ASN A 362 20.79 17.99 -3.91
CA ASN A 362 21.19 17.26 -5.13
C ASN A 362 22.71 17.14 -5.30
N ALA A 363 23.50 17.94 -4.59
CA ALA A 363 24.96 17.87 -4.64
C ALA A 363 25.54 16.79 -3.71
N ILE A 364 24.70 16.15 -2.88
CA ILE A 364 25.10 15.05 -2.01
C ILE A 364 25.32 13.80 -2.87
N VAL A 365 26.57 13.36 -2.96
CA VAL A 365 26.98 12.14 -3.66
C VAL A 365 26.45 10.94 -2.87
N GLY A 366 25.48 10.19 -3.43
CA GLY A 366 24.92 9.01 -2.75
C GLY A 366 23.51 8.56 -3.16
N GLY A 367 23.05 8.81 -4.38
CA GLY A 367 21.74 8.29 -4.86
C GLY A 367 20.49 9.05 -4.36
N TYR A 368 20.62 9.98 -3.41
CA TYR A 368 19.52 10.84 -2.91
C TYR A 368 19.34 12.12 -3.73
N GLY A 369 18.92 11.97 -5.00
CA GLY A 369 18.62 13.11 -5.87
C GLY A 369 17.18 13.64 -5.76
N ASN A 370 16.83 14.59 -6.64
CA ASN A 370 15.49 15.20 -6.80
C ASN A 370 14.33 14.20 -6.79
N ARG A 371 14.55 12.99 -7.31
CA ARG A 371 13.53 11.94 -7.30
C ARG A 371 13.12 11.59 -5.86
N ASN A 372 14.09 11.35 -4.98
CA ASN A 372 13.83 10.91 -3.61
C ASN A 372 13.16 12.02 -2.79
N GLN A 373 13.54 13.27 -3.05
CA GLN A 373 12.87 14.44 -2.48
C GLN A 373 11.39 14.47 -2.85
N ARG A 374 11.07 14.42 -4.15
CA ARG A 374 9.68 14.40 -4.63
C ARG A 374 8.87 13.24 -4.08
N GLU A 375 9.45 12.05 -4.00
CA GLU A 375 8.74 10.90 -3.42
C GLU A 375 8.51 11.08 -1.91
N THR A 376 9.47 11.67 -1.18
CA THR A 376 9.31 12.03 0.24
C THR A 376 8.18 13.05 0.43
N GLU A 377 8.14 14.09 -0.39
CA GLU A 377 7.11 15.13 -0.36
C GLU A 377 5.71 14.56 -0.63
N ARG A 378 5.57 13.68 -1.63
CA ARG A 378 4.31 12.98 -1.89
C ARG A 378 3.88 12.12 -0.72
N CYS A 379 4.82 11.41 -0.08
CA CYS A 379 4.53 10.61 1.11
C CYS A 379 4.09 11.49 2.28
N LEU A 380 4.74 12.64 2.52
CA LEU A 380 4.30 13.61 3.52
C LEU A 380 2.88 14.12 3.26
N LYS A 381 2.60 14.53 2.02
CA LYS A 381 1.27 15.03 1.61
C LYS A 381 0.18 13.99 1.78
N LYS A 382 0.51 12.70 1.62
CA LYS A 382 -0.43 11.60 1.84
C LYS A 382 -0.63 11.26 3.31
N ASN A 383 0.45 11.23 4.09
CA ASN A 383 0.47 10.63 5.43
C ASN A 383 0.39 11.65 6.57
N CYS A 384 0.72 12.93 6.33
CA CYS A 384 0.84 13.98 7.36
C CYS A 384 -0.06 15.20 7.08
N ASN A 385 -1.09 15.06 6.25
CA ASN A 385 -1.96 16.17 5.87
C ASN A 385 -2.94 16.60 6.97
N THR A 386 -3.24 15.71 7.91
CA THR A 386 -4.37 15.89 8.86
C THR A 386 -3.94 16.30 10.26
N GLY A 387 -2.64 16.28 10.60
CA GLY A 387 -2.17 16.69 11.92
C GLY A 387 -0.73 16.27 12.23
N TRP A 388 -0.38 16.32 13.51
CA TRP A 388 0.93 15.91 14.04
C TRP A 388 1.04 14.40 14.15
N VAL A 389 2.17 13.87 13.70
CA VAL A 389 2.50 12.44 13.74
C VAL A 389 3.92 12.24 14.22
N TYR A 390 4.22 11.09 14.83
CA TYR A 390 5.59 10.72 15.14
C TYR A 390 6.37 10.42 13.86
N PHE A 391 7.65 10.80 13.84
CA PHE A 391 8.52 10.52 12.70
C PHE A 391 8.67 9.02 12.44
N GLU A 392 8.79 8.20 13.49
CA GLU A 392 8.89 6.74 13.36
C GLU A 392 7.67 6.13 12.65
N ASP A 393 6.48 6.64 12.93
CA ASP A 393 5.24 6.15 12.32
C ASP A 393 5.11 6.63 10.87
N PHE A 394 5.56 7.85 10.58
CA PHE A 394 5.71 8.32 9.21
C PHE A 394 6.64 7.42 8.38
N VAL A 395 7.80 7.05 8.92
CA VAL A 395 8.76 6.16 8.23
C VAL A 395 8.15 4.79 7.98
N LYS A 396 7.46 4.19 8.96
CA LYS A 396 6.74 2.91 8.80
C LYS A 396 5.64 2.98 7.73
N ALA A 397 4.98 4.13 7.60
CA ALA A 397 3.94 4.36 6.59
C ALA A 397 4.50 4.70 5.19
N CYS A 398 5.78 5.00 5.09
CA CYS A 398 6.40 5.45 3.86
C CYS A 398 6.57 4.27 2.90
N THR A 399 5.99 4.38 1.71
CA THR A 399 6.08 3.36 0.66
C THR A 399 6.86 3.88 -0.56
N ALA A 400 7.60 4.97 -0.39
CA ALA A 400 8.34 5.62 -1.46
C ALA A 400 9.65 4.90 -1.77
N PRO A 401 10.05 4.80 -3.05
CA PRO A 401 11.36 4.25 -3.43
C PRO A 401 12.47 5.27 -3.15
N ILE A 402 12.84 5.43 -1.88
CA ILE A 402 13.90 6.34 -1.42
C ILE A 402 15.22 5.57 -1.31
N GLY A 403 16.32 6.23 -1.69
CA GLY A 403 17.66 5.64 -1.71
C GLY A 403 17.76 4.54 -2.76
N ASN A 404 18.23 3.37 -2.35
CA ASN A 404 18.33 2.19 -3.22
C ASN A 404 17.05 1.33 -3.21
N ASN A 405 15.99 1.78 -2.52
CA ASN A 405 14.73 1.05 -2.48
C ASN A 405 14.00 1.09 -3.83
N GLN A 406 13.38 -0.04 -4.16
CA GLN A 406 12.55 -0.16 -5.36
C GLN A 406 11.11 0.22 -5.04
N THR A 407 10.35 0.56 -6.09
CA THR A 407 8.91 0.77 -5.99
C THR A 407 8.22 -0.50 -5.49
N VAL A 408 7.18 -0.33 -4.68
CA VAL A 408 6.35 -1.46 -4.23
C VAL A 408 5.89 -2.26 -5.43
N SER A 409 6.34 -3.50 -5.52
CA SER A 409 6.05 -4.40 -6.62
C SER A 409 5.81 -5.81 -6.13
N LEU A 410 4.95 -6.53 -6.85
CA LEU A 410 4.67 -7.93 -6.62
C LEU A 410 5.90 -8.75 -7.04
N GLN A 411 6.52 -9.46 -6.09
CA GLN A 411 7.73 -10.23 -6.33
C GLN A 411 7.58 -11.65 -5.79
N ARG A 412 8.16 -12.60 -6.52
CA ARG A 412 8.25 -13.99 -6.08
C ARG A 412 9.45 -14.16 -5.15
N LYS A 413 9.21 -14.50 -3.88
CA LYS A 413 10.24 -14.84 -2.88
C LYS A 413 10.12 -16.32 -2.52
N GLY A 414 11.00 -17.14 -3.10
CA GLY A 414 10.90 -18.60 -3.00
C GLY A 414 9.64 -19.12 -3.71
N LYS A 415 8.81 -19.89 -3.00
CA LYS A 415 7.55 -20.42 -3.54
C LYS A 415 6.35 -19.45 -3.42
N ARG A 416 6.52 -18.28 -2.79
CA ARG A 416 5.40 -17.37 -2.48
C ARG A 416 5.56 -16.02 -3.16
N TRP A 417 4.43 -15.38 -3.43
CA TRP A 417 4.39 -14.00 -3.91
C TRP A 417 4.11 -13.05 -2.75
N LYS A 418 4.60 -11.81 -2.88
CA LYS A 418 4.25 -10.71 -1.98
C LYS A 418 4.53 -9.37 -2.63
N TYR A 419 3.77 -8.35 -2.26
CA TYR A 419 4.18 -6.97 -2.51
C TYR A 419 5.38 -6.65 -1.62
N LYS A 420 6.55 -6.40 -2.23
CA LYS A 420 7.74 -5.98 -1.51
C LYS A 420 7.62 -4.50 -1.16
N ILE A 421 7.47 -4.21 0.13
CA ILE A 421 7.49 -2.84 0.65
C ILE A 421 8.94 -2.41 0.85
N PRO A 422 9.31 -1.13 0.61
CA PRO A 422 10.63 -0.59 0.94
C PRO A 422 11.02 -0.86 2.39
N GLU A 423 12.28 -1.21 2.60
CA GLU A 423 12.88 -1.36 3.92
C GLU A 423 14.00 -0.33 3.99
N TYR A 424 13.80 0.72 4.80
CA TYR A 424 14.75 1.82 4.91
C TYR A 424 15.90 1.46 5.86
N THR A 425 17.12 1.67 5.40
CA THR A 425 18.32 1.58 6.23
C THR A 425 18.39 2.77 7.20
N GLN A 426 19.27 2.71 8.21
CA GLN A 426 19.47 3.86 9.10
C GLN A 426 19.92 5.10 8.32
N GLU A 427 20.74 4.93 7.29
CA GLU A 427 21.17 6.02 6.41
C GLU A 427 19.98 6.66 5.68
N ASP A 428 19.06 5.85 5.12
CA ASP A 428 17.82 6.35 4.50
C ASP A 428 17.00 7.17 5.51
N ILE A 429 16.89 6.68 6.75
CA ILE A 429 16.13 7.33 7.82
C ILE A 429 16.76 8.66 8.21
N ASP A 430 18.10 8.72 8.33
CA ASP A 430 18.83 9.93 8.68
C ASP A 430 18.71 11.00 7.58
N VAL A 431 18.76 10.59 6.30
CA VAL A 431 18.53 11.49 5.17
C VAL A 431 17.10 12.01 5.16
N LEU A 432 16.10 11.14 5.40
CA LEU A 432 14.71 11.55 5.51
C LEU A 432 14.50 12.54 6.66
N TYR A 433 15.10 12.26 7.82
CA TYR A 433 15.04 13.12 8.99
C TYR A 433 15.63 14.49 8.66
N SER A 434 16.86 14.55 8.12
CA SER A 434 17.52 15.80 7.74
C SER A 434 16.69 16.59 6.71
N TYR A 435 16.17 15.92 5.68
CA TYR A 435 15.35 16.59 4.68
C TYR A 435 14.06 17.20 5.27
N ILE A 436 13.39 16.48 6.16
CA ILE A 436 12.10 16.89 6.74
C ILE A 436 12.27 17.93 7.85
N PHE A 437 13.21 17.67 8.77
CA PHE A 437 13.42 18.46 9.99
C PHE A 437 14.38 19.64 9.79
N GLU A 438 15.18 19.63 8.73
CA GLU A 438 16.01 20.77 8.35
C GLU A 438 15.45 21.42 7.08
N ASN A 439 15.56 20.79 5.90
CA ASN A 439 15.27 21.48 4.63
C ASN A 439 13.82 21.95 4.47
N LEU A 440 12.84 21.06 4.68
CA LEU A 440 11.42 21.41 4.55
C LEU A 440 10.96 22.32 5.71
N PHE A 441 11.54 22.16 6.89
CA PHE A 441 11.27 23.01 8.04
C PHE A 441 11.79 24.44 7.81
N TYR A 442 13.01 24.61 7.31
CA TYR A 442 13.59 25.92 6.98
C TYR A 442 12.79 26.66 5.90
N ALA A 443 12.19 25.91 4.97
CA ALA A 443 11.28 26.43 3.96
C ALA A 443 9.85 26.67 4.47
N GLY A 444 9.56 26.38 5.75
CA GLY A 444 8.22 26.50 6.35
C GLY A 444 7.16 25.58 5.75
N LYS A 445 7.57 24.47 5.11
CA LYS A 445 6.66 23.45 4.55
C LYS A 445 6.24 22.43 5.61
N THR A 446 7.11 22.15 6.57
CA THR A 446 6.84 21.28 7.72
C THR A 446 6.97 22.09 9.01
N ALA A 447 6.13 21.77 10.00
CA ALA A 447 6.39 22.12 11.38
C ALA A 447 6.93 20.87 12.09
N THR A 448 7.93 21.07 12.96
CA THR A 448 8.59 19.99 13.69
C THR A 448 8.60 20.29 15.18
N GLY A 449 8.78 19.25 15.98
CA GLY A 449 8.85 19.36 17.42
C GLY A 449 9.14 18.02 18.08
N THR A 450 8.93 18.00 19.40
CA THR A 450 9.04 16.80 20.22
C THR A 450 7.80 16.62 21.07
N HIS A 451 7.40 15.36 21.26
CA HIS A 451 6.31 14.94 22.13
C HIS A 451 6.74 13.68 22.88
N ASN A 452 6.70 13.70 24.21
CA ASN A 452 7.22 12.62 25.06
C ASN A 452 8.66 12.20 24.70
N GLY A 453 9.52 13.19 24.38
CA GLY A 453 10.91 12.96 23.99
C GLY A 453 11.10 12.36 22.58
N LYS A 454 10.03 12.14 21.82
CA LYS A 454 10.08 11.61 20.46
C LYS A 454 9.91 12.71 19.41
N PRO A 455 10.63 12.66 18.28
CA PRO A 455 10.46 13.63 17.20
C PRO A 455 9.11 13.46 16.51
N CYS A 456 8.43 14.58 16.28
CA CYS A 456 7.15 14.64 15.58
C CYS A 456 7.13 15.75 14.54
N LEU A 457 6.25 15.60 13.54
CA LEU A 457 6.09 16.55 12.44
C LEU A 457 4.64 16.70 12.01
N CYS A 458 4.34 17.81 11.33
CA CYS A 458 3.11 17.98 10.55
C CYS A 458 3.35 18.88 9.32
N LEU A 459 2.43 18.84 8.36
CA LEU A 459 2.44 19.79 7.25
C LEU A 459 1.79 21.11 7.64
N THR A 460 2.53 22.21 7.41
CA THR A 460 2.00 23.57 7.54
C THR A 460 0.96 23.84 6.44
N PRO A 461 0.09 24.85 6.59
CA PRO A 461 -0.82 25.25 5.51
C PRO A 461 -0.07 25.54 4.19
N PHE A 462 1.10 26.16 4.28
CA PHE A 462 1.95 26.43 3.12
C PHE A 462 2.51 25.15 2.49
N GLY A 463 2.96 24.19 3.30
CA GLY A 463 3.42 22.88 2.83
C GLY A 463 2.32 22.12 2.07
N ARG A 464 1.09 22.09 2.61
CA ARG A 464 -0.04 21.41 1.95
C ARG A 464 -0.35 21.96 0.56
N MET A 465 -0.18 23.27 0.37
CA MET A 465 -0.41 23.94 -0.92
C MET A 465 0.73 23.77 -1.91
N THR A 466 1.98 23.64 -1.43
CA THR A 466 3.17 23.80 -2.28
C THR A 466 4.04 22.55 -2.44
N LEU A 467 3.77 21.47 -1.70
CA LEU A 467 4.37 20.17 -1.96
C LEU A 467 3.67 19.49 -3.14
N ASP A 468 4.43 18.78 -3.96
CA ASP A 468 3.94 18.08 -5.16
C ASP A 468 2.94 16.95 -4.81
#